data_AF-A0A3Q3AS67-F1
#
_entry.id   AF-A0A3Q3AS67-F1
#
_cell.length_a   1.000
_cell.length_b   1.000
_cell.length_c   1.000
_cell.angle_alpha   90.00
_cell.angle_beta   90.00
_cell.angle_gamma   90.00
#
_symmetry.space_group_name_H-M   'P 1'
#
loop_
_entity.id
_entity.type
_entity.pdbx_description
1 polymer ?
#
loop_
_entity_poly.entity_id
_entity_poly.type
_entity_poly.pdbx_seq_one_letter_code
_entity_poly.pdbx_strand_id
1 'polypeptide(L)'
;MKIKKTKNTLSPQEFQSIHAARHLDPLPAGYFYNGHQFVDIFGEKRNFHPNMEDFIQDYISEANEDIERFNRQREEQPDLFDP
;
A
#
# COMPACT_ATOMS: atom_id res chain seq x y z
N MET A 1 5.56 -13.61 15.95
CA MET A 1 6.03 -12.33 15.38
C MET A 1 5.43 -12.17 13.99
N LYS A 2 4.83 -11.03 13.67
CA LYS A 2 4.38 -10.71 12.32
C LYS A 2 5.57 -10.24 11.47
N ILE A 3 5.58 -10.64 10.21
CA ILE A 3 6.65 -10.33 9.25
C ILE A 3 6.33 -9.01 8.57
N LYS A 4 7.33 -8.13 8.44
CA LYS A 4 7.20 -6.86 7.72
C LYS A 4 6.83 -7.07 6.25
N LYS A 5 5.96 -6.22 5.73
CA LYS A 5 5.60 -6.15 4.32
C LYS A 5 6.68 -5.45 3.51
N THR A 6 6.85 -5.93 2.29
CA THR A 6 7.62 -5.33 1.20
C THR A 6 6.78 -5.43 -0.08
N LYS A 7 7.19 -4.74 -1.16
CA LYS A 7 6.50 -4.83 -2.46
C LYS A 7 6.32 -6.28 -2.94
N ASN A 8 7.32 -7.13 -2.68
CA ASN A 8 7.32 -8.53 -3.11
C ASN A 8 6.38 -9.42 -2.27
N THR A 9 5.96 -8.96 -1.09
CA THR A 9 5.07 -9.72 -0.21
C THR A 9 3.62 -9.26 -0.29
N LEU A 10 3.32 -8.23 -1.09
CA LEU A 10 1.96 -7.78 -1.31
C LEU A 10 1.23 -8.78 -2.21
N SER A 11 0.05 -9.17 -1.76
CA SER A 11 -0.86 -9.98 -2.57
C SER A 11 -1.50 -9.14 -3.68
N PRO A 12 -1.97 -9.77 -4.77
CA PRO A 12 -2.73 -9.09 -5.81
C PRO A 12 -3.98 -8.38 -5.27
N GLN A 13 -4.64 -8.93 -4.25
CA GLN A 13 -5.81 -8.34 -3.62
C GLN A 13 -5.48 -7.06 -2.85
N GLU A 14 -4.33 -7.02 -2.15
CA GLU A 14 -3.86 -5.81 -1.49
C GLU A 14 -3.53 -4.73 -2.52
N PHE A 15 -2.87 -5.08 -3.61
CA PHE A 15 -2.59 -4.15 -4.70
C PHE A 15 -3.89 -3.54 -5.27
N GLN A 16 -4.89 -4.38 -5.54
CA GLN A 16 -6.20 -3.90 -6.01
C GLN A 16 -6.90 -3.02 -4.98
N SER A 17 -6.78 -3.34 -3.70
CA SER A 17 -7.39 -2.56 -2.61
C SER A 17 -6.73 -1.19 -2.46
N ILE A 18 -5.40 -1.12 -2.54
CA ILE A 18 -4.63 0.14 -2.53
C ILE A 18 -5.09 1.02 -3.70
N HIS A 19 -5.19 0.44 -4.91
CA HIS A 19 -5.67 1.18 -6.07
C HIS A 19 -7.13 1.62 -5.90
N ALA A 20 -8.03 0.72 -5.50
CA ALA A 20 -9.45 1.03 -5.33
C ALA A 20 -9.67 2.16 -4.30
N ALA A 21 -8.87 2.22 -3.24
CA ALA A 21 -8.95 3.26 -2.24
C ALA A 21 -8.52 4.65 -2.75
N ARG A 22 -7.60 4.72 -3.72
CA ARG A 22 -6.91 5.96 -4.10
C ARG A 22 -6.93 6.30 -5.59
N HIS A 23 -7.60 5.51 -6.43
CA HIS A 23 -7.65 5.74 -7.89
C HIS A 23 -8.35 7.03 -8.32
N LEU A 24 -9.07 7.68 -7.41
CA LEU A 24 -9.73 8.98 -7.61
C LEU A 24 -8.94 10.14 -6.97
N ASP A 25 -7.77 9.87 -6.39
CA ASP A 25 -6.88 10.93 -5.91
C ASP A 25 -6.51 11.86 -7.08
N PRO A 26 -6.16 13.14 -6.81
CA PRO A 26 -5.77 14.07 -7.85
C PRO A 26 -4.64 13.55 -8.72
N LEU A 27 -4.85 13.59 -10.03
CA LEU A 27 -3.85 13.15 -10.99
C LEU A 27 -2.68 14.14 -11.04
N PRO A 28 -1.44 13.65 -11.24
CA PRO A 28 -0.31 14.50 -11.53
C PRO A 28 -0.54 15.28 -12.82
N ALA A 29 0.14 16.43 -12.94
CA ALA A 29 0.04 17.27 -14.12
C ALA A 29 0.38 16.48 -15.40
N GLY A 30 -0.44 16.65 -16.43
CA GLY A 30 -0.28 15.94 -17.70
C GLY A 30 -0.92 14.55 -17.73
N TYR A 31 -1.68 14.16 -16.70
CA TYR A 31 -2.51 12.96 -16.72
C TYR A 31 -4.00 13.29 -16.66
N PHE A 32 -4.81 12.46 -17.31
CA PHE A 32 -6.26 12.46 -17.18
C PHE A 32 -6.80 11.03 -17.19
N TYR A 33 -7.98 10.83 -16.60
CA TYR A 33 -8.71 9.56 -16.69
C TYR A 33 -9.75 9.65 -17.80
N ASN A 34 -9.69 8.76 -18.79
CA ASN A 34 -10.57 8.82 -19.96
C ASN A 34 -11.89 8.03 -19.79
N GLY A 35 -12.21 7.61 -18.56
CA GLY A 35 -13.35 6.73 -18.27
C GLY A 35 -13.03 5.23 -18.30
N HIS A 36 -11.85 4.85 -18.80
CA HIS A 36 -11.38 3.46 -18.86
C HIS A 36 -9.94 3.30 -18.36
N GLN A 37 -9.05 4.21 -18.73
CA GLN A 37 -7.61 4.17 -18.45
C GLN A 37 -7.08 5.55 -18.09
N PHE A 38 -5.96 5.57 -17.40
CA PHE A 38 -5.16 6.77 -17.17
C PHE A 38 -4.31 7.03 -18.40
N VAL A 39 -4.34 8.27 -18.89
CA VAL A 39 -3.68 8.67 -20.13
C VAL A 39 -2.82 9.89 -19.87
N ASP A 40 -1.59 9.88 -20.38
CA ASP A 40 -0.72 11.05 -20.31
C ASP A 40 -0.88 11.98 -21.54
N ILE A 41 -0.18 13.11 -21.54
CA ILE A 41 -0.19 14.09 -22.64
C ILE A 41 0.33 13.54 -23.98
N PHE A 42 1.10 12.44 -23.98
CA PHE A 42 1.59 11.78 -25.18
C PHE A 42 0.66 10.66 -25.67
N GLY A 43 -0.40 10.38 -24.90
CA GLY A 43 -1.36 9.33 -25.19
C GLY A 43 -0.96 7.95 -24.66
N GLU A 44 0.08 7.84 -23.84
CA GLU A 44 0.42 6.58 -23.17
C GLU A 44 -0.69 6.18 -22.20
N LYS A 45 -1.11 4.92 -22.23
CA LYS A 45 -2.24 4.42 -21.45
C LYS A 45 -1.78 3.49 -20.35
N ARG A 46 -2.38 3.62 -19.16
CA ARG A 46 -2.11 2.80 -17.99
C ARG A 46 -3.43 2.38 -17.32
N ASN A 47 -3.45 1.16 -16.80
CA ASN A 47 -4.62 0.62 -16.09
C ASN A 47 -4.71 1.10 -14.64
N PHE A 48 -3.58 1.54 -14.08
CA PHE A 48 -3.47 1.98 -12.70
C PHE A 48 -3.11 3.45 -12.62
N HIS A 49 -3.50 4.07 -11.51
CA HIS A 49 -3.17 5.44 -11.19
C HIS A 49 -1.65 5.69 -11.34
N PRO A 50 -1.20 6.82 -11.92
CA PRO A 50 0.23 7.09 -12.14
C PRO A 50 1.07 7.10 -10.86
N ASN A 51 0.46 7.47 -9.72
CA ASN A 51 1.11 7.48 -8.40
C ASN A 51 0.95 6.14 -7.64
N MET A 52 0.66 5.03 -8.33
CA MET A 52 0.43 3.74 -7.67
C MET A 52 1.62 3.29 -6.81
N GLU A 53 2.84 3.61 -7.23
CA GLU A 53 4.05 3.29 -6.48
C GLU A 53 4.14 4.03 -5.14
N ASP A 54 3.76 5.31 -5.12
CA ASP A 54 3.71 6.09 -3.88
C ASP A 54 2.64 5.54 -2.94
N PHE A 55 1.47 5.17 -3.49
CA PHE A 55 0.39 4.57 -2.71
C PHE A 55 0.80 3.24 -2.06
N ILE A 56 1.58 2.43 -2.77
CA ILE A 56 2.14 1.17 -2.25
C ILE A 56 3.12 1.46 -1.12
N GLN A 57 3.99 2.45 -1.30
CA GLN A 57 4.98 2.81 -0.30
C GLN A 57 4.33 3.32 0.99
N ASP A 58 3.31 4.18 0.88
CA ASP A 58 2.51 4.65 2.02
C ASP A 58 1.87 3.48 2.77
N TYR A 59 1.21 2.58 2.02
CA TYR A 59 0.57 1.38 2.60
C TYR A 59 1.56 0.47 3.32
N ILE A 60 2.73 0.22 2.72
CA ILE A 60 3.78 -0.62 3.34
C ILE A 60 4.28 0.04 4.62
N SER A 61 4.46 1.36 4.63
CA SER A 61 4.91 2.10 5.82
C SER A 61 3.91 1.94 6.96
N GLU A 62 2.64 2.26 6.70
CA GLU A 62 1.56 2.17 7.70
C GLU A 62 1.39 0.73 8.23
N ALA A 63 1.33 -0.25 7.33
CA ALA A 63 1.19 -1.65 7.73
C ALA A 63 2.38 -2.16 8.54
N ASN A 64 3.60 -1.68 8.26
CA ASN A 64 4.79 -2.06 9.01
C ASN A 64 4.85 -1.41 10.38
N GLU A 65 4.39 -0.16 10.53
CA GLU A 65 4.24 0.47 11.85
C GLU A 65 3.27 -0.33 12.73
N ASP A 66 2.15 -0.78 12.17
CA ASP A 66 1.19 -1.62 12.89
C ASP A 66 1.77 -2.98 13.28
N ILE A 67 2.57 -3.59 12.39
CA ILE A 67 3.30 -4.84 12.67
C ILE A 67 4.30 -4.65 13.82
N GLU A 68 5.04 -3.54 13.83
CA GLU A 68 5.98 -3.21 14.89
C GLU A 68 5.29 -3.01 16.24
N ARG A 69 4.20 -2.24 16.25
CA ARG A 69 3.37 -2.05 17.47
C ARG A 69 2.86 -3.39 18.00
N PHE A 70 2.36 -4.25 17.12
CA PHE A 70 1.88 -5.59 17.48
C PHE A 70 3.00 -6.49 18.03
N ASN A 71 4.17 -6.47 17.41
CA ASN A 71 5.30 -7.30 17.85
C ASN A 71 5.82 -6.84 19.21
N ARG A 72 5.97 -5.53 19.42
CA ARG A 72 6.40 -4.95 20.70
C ARG A 72 5.47 -5.30 21.85
N GLN A 73 4.15 -5.14 21.65
CA GLN A 73 3.15 -5.50 22.67
C GLN A 73 3.22 -6.97 23.09
N ARG A 74 3.62 -7.87 22.19
CA ARG A 74 3.78 -9.30 22.49
C ARG A 74 5.09 -9.62 23.19
N GLU A 75 6.16 -8.89 22.90
CA GLU A 75 7.45 -9.02 23.60
C GLU A 75 7.37 -8.51 25.04
N GLU A 76 6.52 -7.52 25.30
CA GLU A 76 6.31 -6.92 26.62
C GLU A 76 5.36 -7.72 27.53
N GLN A 77 4.74 -8.82 27.06
CA GLN A 77 3.96 -9.69 27.94
C GLN A 77 4.90 -10.60 28.74
N PRO A 78 5.01 -10.44 30.08
CA PRO A 78 5.80 -11.33 30.90
C PRO A 78 5.21 -12.75 30.82
N ASP A 79 6.09 -13.75 30.81
CA ASP A 79 5.66 -15.14 30.91
C ASP A 79 4.88 -15.32 32.21
N LEU A 80 3.59 -15.61 32.10
CA LEU A 80 2.70 -15.77 33.26
C LEU A 80 2.94 -17.09 34.00
N PHE A 81 3.87 -17.92 33.51
CA PHE A 81 4.18 -19.26 34.01
C PHE A 81 5.62 -19.41 34.54
N ASP A 82 6.37 -18.33 34.71
CA ASP A 82 7.65 -18.41 35.44
C ASP A 82 7.37 -18.65 36.95
N PRO A 83 7.93 -19.73 37.56
CA PRO A 83 7.60 -20.22 38.90
C PRO A 83 8.14 -19.39 40.07
#